data_AF-A0A933FDG7-F1
#
_entry.id   AF-A0A933FDG7-F1
#
_cell.length_a   1.000
_cell.length_b   1.000
_cell.length_c   1.000
_cell.angle_alpha   90.00
_cell.angle_beta   90.00
_cell.angle_gamma   90.00
#
_symmetry.space_group_name_H-M   'P 1'
#
loop_
_entity.id
_entity.type
_entity.pdbx_description
1 polymer ?
#
loop_
_entity_poly.entity_id
_entity_poly.type
_entity_poly.pdbx_seq_one_letter_code
_entity_poly.pdbx_strand_id
1 'polypeptide(L)'
;MEDWRTAPVGEHVRLMLAFLEKLTLEPARVTAADIAPLRDAGLSDAAIEDAIHVAVLFNIYDRMADSLGFDIPGPEVFAYGANMLLRRGYL
;
A
#
# COMPACT_ATOMS: atom_id res chain seq x y z
N MET A 1 -7.60 11.98 -0.36
CA MET A 1 -6.77 12.01 0.86
C MET A 1 -5.39 12.41 0.40
N GLU A 2 -4.93 13.61 0.76
CA GLU A 2 -3.70 14.18 0.18
C GLU A 2 -2.43 13.81 0.98
N ASP A 3 -2.56 13.47 2.26
CA ASP A 3 -1.45 13.02 3.11
C ASP A 3 -1.92 11.95 4.10
N TRP A 4 -1.23 10.81 4.13
CA TRP A 4 -1.53 9.70 5.04
C TRP A 4 -1.22 10.05 6.50
N ARG A 5 -0.31 10.99 6.76
CA ARG A 5 0.08 11.41 8.12
C ARG A 5 -1.05 12.13 8.86
N THR A 6 -2.00 12.72 8.14
CA THR A 6 -3.15 13.41 8.73
C THR A 6 -4.44 12.59 8.70
N ALA A 7 -4.39 11.39 8.10
CA ALA A 7 -5.55 10.52 7.99
C ALA A 7 -6.05 10.05 9.38
N PRO A 8 -7.38 9.93 9.60
CA PRO A 8 -7.95 9.47 10.86
C PRO A 8 -7.87 7.93 10.98
N VAL A 9 -6.66 7.38 10.93
CA VAL A 9 -6.38 5.95 11.07
C VAL A 9 -5.75 5.63 12.41
N GLY A 10 -5.94 4.39 12.88
CA GLY A 10 -5.36 3.88 14.12
C GLY A 10 -3.83 3.83 14.08
N GLU A 11 -3.21 3.77 15.26
CA GLU A 11 -1.76 3.84 15.41
C GLU A 11 -1.02 2.71 14.67
N HIS A 12 -1.57 1.49 14.70
CA HIS A 12 -1.00 0.35 13.98
C HIS A 12 -0.91 0.59 12.46
N VAL A 13 -1.95 1.18 11.86
CA VAL A 13 -1.94 1.55 10.43
C VAL A 13 -0.92 2.65 10.17
N ARG A 14 -0.86 3.64 11.06
CA ARG A 14 0.07 4.78 10.93
C ARG A 14 1.53 4.33 10.96
N LEU A 15 1.89 3.44 11.89
CA LEU A 15 3.23 2.87 11.98
C LEU A 15 3.56 2.00 10.75
N MET A 16 2.61 1.17 10.30
CA MET A 16 2.79 0.36 9.11
C MET A 16 3.03 1.24 7.87
N LEU A 17 2.26 2.31 7.68
CA LEU A 17 2.43 3.25 6.57
C LEU A 17 3.78 3.97 6.63
N ALA A 18 4.25 4.36 7.82
CA ALA A 18 5.58 4.95 8.00
C ALA A 18 6.69 3.98 7.55
N PHE A 19 6.58 2.70 7.93
CA PHE A 19 7.51 1.67 7.49
C PHE A 19 7.46 1.44 5.97
N LEU A 20 6.25 1.35 5.39
CA LEU A 20 6.09 1.15 3.95
C LEU A 20 6.62 2.33 3.12
N GLU A 21 6.50 3.56 3.63
CA GLU A 21 7.12 4.74 3.02
C GLU A 21 8.65 4.58 2.97
N LYS A 22 9.29 4.21 4.09
CA LYS A 22 10.72 3.94 4.14
C LYS A 22 11.12 2.81 3.18
N LEU A 23 10.35 1.72 3.14
CA LEU A 23 10.58 0.60 2.24
C LEU A 23 10.53 1.03 0.76
N THR A 24 9.61 1.92 0.41
CA THR A 24 9.43 2.41 -0.96
C THR A 24 10.54 3.39 -1.37
N LEU A 25 10.91 4.33 -0.50
CA LEU A 25 11.84 5.42 -0.83
C LEU A 25 13.31 5.05 -0.59
N GLU A 26 13.59 4.24 0.43
CA GLU A 26 14.94 3.93 0.91
C GLU A 26 15.11 2.43 1.22
N PRO A 27 14.77 1.50 0.30
CA PRO A 27 14.76 0.06 0.59
C PRO A 27 16.12 -0.47 1.10
N ALA A 28 17.22 0.09 0.61
CA ALA A 28 18.58 -0.30 1.02
C ALA A 28 18.91 0.05 2.49
N ARG A 29 18.11 0.90 3.13
CA ARG A 29 18.27 1.32 4.54
C ARG A 29 17.28 0.64 5.49
N VAL A 30 16.42 -0.24 4.97
CA VAL A 30 15.51 -1.03 5.80
C VAL A 30 16.28 -2.11 6.54
N THR A 31 16.01 -2.24 7.83
CA THR A 31 16.64 -3.21 8.72
C THR A 31 15.61 -3.83 9.66
N ALA A 32 16.00 -4.87 10.39
CA ALA A 32 15.15 -5.48 11.41
C ALA A 32 14.71 -4.50 12.52
N ALA A 33 15.48 -3.41 12.75
CA ALA A 33 15.12 -2.39 13.73
C ALA A 33 13.86 -1.60 13.33
N ASP A 34 13.54 -1.52 12.03
CA ASP A 34 12.34 -0.84 11.54
C ASP A 34 11.06 -1.66 11.77
N ILE A 35 11.20 -2.97 12.02
CA ILE A 35 10.10 -3.89 12.29
C ILE A 35 9.75 -3.92 13.78
N ALA A 36 10.71 -3.65 14.66
CA ALA A 36 10.50 -3.73 16.11
C ALA A 36 9.32 -2.86 16.61
N PRO A 37 9.19 -1.58 16.21
CA PRO A 37 8.04 -0.75 16.61
C PRO A 37 6.69 -1.29 16.14
N LEU A 38 6.64 -1.99 15.01
CA LEU A 38 5.41 -2.62 14.50
C LEU A 38 4.98 -3.76 15.42
N ARG A 39 5.93 -4.59 15.84
CA ARG A 39 5.69 -5.69 16.78
C ARG A 39 5.28 -5.19 18.16
N ASP A 40 5.93 -4.14 18.65
CA ASP A 40 5.59 -3.51 19.93
C ASP A 40 4.17 -2.93 19.93
N ALA A 41 3.69 -2.49 18.76
CA ALA A 41 2.31 -2.05 18.54
C ALA A 41 1.31 -3.22 18.35
N GLY A 42 1.76 -4.47 18.46
CA GLY A 42 0.93 -5.67 18.39
C GLY A 42 0.64 -6.18 16.97
N LEU A 43 1.33 -5.68 15.94
CA LEU A 43 1.23 -6.27 14.61
C LEU A 43 1.90 -7.64 14.60
N SER A 44 1.21 -8.64 14.06
CA SER A 44 1.80 -9.97 13.84
C SER A 44 2.79 -9.94 12.67
N ASP A 45 3.77 -10.85 12.69
CA ASP A 45 4.70 -10.99 11.57
C ASP A 45 3.97 -11.27 10.25
N ALA A 46 2.90 -12.07 10.28
CA ALA A 46 2.06 -12.32 9.11
C ALA A 46 1.41 -11.04 8.56
N ALA A 47 0.88 -10.17 9.43
CA ALA A 47 0.28 -8.90 8.98
C ALA A 47 1.32 -7.94 8.40
N ILE A 48 2.53 -7.93 8.95
CA ILE A 48 3.65 -7.13 8.44
C ILE A 48 4.09 -7.66 7.07
N GLU A 49 4.22 -8.98 6.93
CA GLU A 49 4.56 -9.65 5.67
C GLU A 49 3.50 -9.39 4.58
N ASP A 50 2.22 -9.53 4.90
CA ASP A 50 1.11 -9.25 3.97
C ASP A 50 1.16 -7.80 3.47
N ALA A 51 1.39 -6.84 4.37
CA ALA A 51 1.49 -5.43 4.00
C ALA A 51 2.73 -5.14 3.14
N ILE A 52 3.87 -5.81 3.40
CA ILE A 52 5.06 -5.74 2.55
C ILE A 52 4.74 -6.27 1.15
N HIS A 53 4.09 -7.43 1.04
CA HIS A 53 3.73 -8.02 -0.24
C HIS A 53 2.88 -7.07 -1.08
N VAL A 54 1.84 -6.47 -0.49
CA VAL A 54 1.00 -5.48 -1.17
C VAL A 54 1.84 -4.29 -1.65
N ALA A 55 2.65 -3.70 -0.78
CA ALA A 55 3.45 -2.52 -1.12
C ALA A 55 4.49 -2.82 -2.23
N VAL A 56 5.12 -4.00 -2.21
CA VAL A 56 6.08 -4.41 -3.23
C VAL A 56 5.41 -4.64 -4.59
N LEU A 57 4.19 -5.21 -4.60
CA LEU A 57 3.42 -5.36 -5.84
C LEU A 57 3.09 -4.00 -6.47
N PHE A 58 2.62 -3.03 -5.68
CA PHE A 58 2.39 -1.68 -6.17
C PHE A 58 3.67 -1.01 -6.68
N ASN A 59 4.78 -1.17 -5.96
CA ASN A 59 6.09 -0.70 -6.43
C ASN A 59 6.46 -1.23 -7.83
N ILE A 60 6.14 -2.49 -8.13
CA ILE A 60 6.36 -3.07 -9.47
C ILE A 60 5.40 -2.47 -10.48
N TYR A 61 4.10 -2.41 -10.17
CA TYR A 61 3.07 -1.94 -11.08
C TYR A 61 3.22 -0.46 -11.43
N ASP A 62 3.50 0.39 -10.45
CA ASP A 62 3.72 1.81 -10.65
C ASP A 62 4.89 2.04 -11.62
N ARG A 63 6.01 1.33 -11.43
CA ARG A 63 7.16 1.41 -12.33
C ARG A 63 6.83 0.95 -13.74
N MET A 64 6.02 -0.10 -13.90
CA MET A 64 5.58 -0.57 -15.21
C MET A 64 4.65 0.44 -15.89
N ALA A 65 3.67 0.96 -15.16
CA ALA A 65 2.73 1.96 -15.66
C ALA A 65 3.47 3.22 -16.11
N ASP A 66 4.37 3.74 -15.27
CA ASP A 66 5.17 4.92 -15.56
C ASP A 66 6.10 4.70 -16.77
N SER A 67 6.74 3.53 -16.84
CA SER A 67 7.69 3.22 -17.93
C SER A 67 7.00 3.03 -19.29
N LEU A 68 5.74 2.57 -19.29
CA LEU A 68 4.98 2.28 -20.50
C LEU A 68 3.98 3.38 -20.86
N GLY A 69 3.86 4.43 -20.05
CA GLY A 69 2.94 5.54 -20.29
C GLY A 69 1.48 5.11 -20.20
N PHE A 70 1.13 4.30 -19.19
CA PHE A 70 -0.26 3.89 -18.99
C PHE A 70 -1.13 5.09 -18.64
N ASP A 71 -2.22 5.26 -19.38
CA ASP A 71 -3.19 6.31 -19.08
C ASP A 71 -4.06 5.94 -17.88
N ILE A 72 -4.24 6.88 -16.96
CA ILE A 72 -5.21 6.74 -15.87
C ILE A 72 -6.60 6.98 -16.46
N PRO A 73 -7.52 6.00 -16.40
CA PRO A 73 -8.86 6.15 -16.96
C PRO A 73 -9.65 7.28 -16.28
N GLY A 74 -10.61 7.86 -17.00
CA GLY A 74 -11.52 8.85 -16.41
C GLY A 74 -12.45 8.25 -15.34
N PRO A 75 -13.10 9.10 -14.51
CA PRO A 75 -13.98 8.67 -13.41
C PRO A 75 -15.09 7.69 -13.83
N GLU A 76 -15.57 7.80 -15.07
CA GLU A 76 -16.59 6.94 -15.66
C GLU A 76 -16.16 5.47 -15.76
N VAL A 77 -14.88 5.23 -16.06
CA VAL A 77 -14.32 3.87 -16.18
C VAL A 77 -14.24 3.22 -14.80
N PHE A 78 -13.83 3.97 -13.78
CA PHE A 78 -13.84 3.49 -12.39
C PHE A 78 -15.25 3.16 -11.90
N ALA A 79 -16.24 4.00 -12.23
CA ALA A 79 -17.64 3.76 -11.88
C ALA A 79 -18.20 2.51 -12.57
N TYR A 80 -17.80 2.25 -13.82
CA TYR A 80 -18.15 1.02 -14.52
C TYR A 80 -17.52 -0.22 -13.85
N GLY A 81 -16.23 -0.15 -13.52
CA GLY A 81 -15.52 -1.22 -12.81
C GLY A 81 -16.14 -1.54 -11.44
N ALA A 82 -16.50 -0.51 -10.67
CA ALA A 82 -17.19 -0.67 -9.38
C ALA A 82 -18.56 -1.36 -9.54
N ASN A 83 -19.35 -0.99 -10.55
CA ASN A 83 -20.61 -1.66 -10.86
C ASN A 83 -20.42 -3.14 -11.23
N MET A 84 -19.34 -3.45 -11.96
CA MET A 84 -19.00 -4.83 -12.34
C MET A 84 -18.63 -5.66 -11.11
N LEU A 85 -17.80 -5.13 -10.20
CA LEU A 85 -17.45 -5.80 -8.94
C LEU A 85 -18.67 -6.02 -8.05
N LEU A 86 -19.58 -5.05 -7.94
CA LEU A 86 -20.83 -5.19 -7.18
C LEU A 86 -21.72 -6.32 -7.74
N ARG A 87 -21.78 -6.45 -9.07
CA ARG A 87 -22.66 -7.43 -9.73
C ARG A 87 -22.05 -8.83 -9.81
N ARG A 88 -20.72 -8.94 -9.93
CA ARG A 88 -20.04 -10.20 -10.25
C ARG A 88 -19.08 -10.68 -9.16
N GLY A 89 -18.83 -9.87 -8.13
CA GLY A 89 -17.83 -10.15 -7.11
C GLY A 89 -16.41 -9.96 -7.62
N TYR A 90 -15.45 -10.26 -6.75
CA TYR A 90 -14.06 -10.50 -7.14
C TYR A 90 -14.01 -11.92 -7.71
N LEU A 91 -13.84 -12.05 -9.03
CA LEU A 91 -13.62 -13.34 -9.67
C LEU A 91 -12.25 -13.90 -9.29
#